data_AF-A0A815M9T4-F1
#
_entry.id   AF-A0A815M9T4-F1
#
_cell.length_a   1.000
_cell.length_b   1.000
_cell.length_c   1.000
_cell.angle_alpha   90.00
_cell.angle_beta   90.00
_cell.angle_gamma   90.00
#
_symmetry.space_group_name_H-M   'P 1'
#
loop_
_entity.id
_entity.type
_entity.pdbx_description
1 polymer ?
#
loop_
_entity_poly.entity_id
_entity_poly.type
_entity_poly.pdbx_seq_one_letter_code
_entity_poly.pdbx_strand_id
1 'polypeptide(L)'
;MLIIESWADSDPCEIYEKENQLNENEIENLVSKCILDELDEKSYNYNLSIQLSENIAKNIRRELAEKYKFYKIIVQTFLGQMSNENLDSYNFKLYASYHFDQRTDKCLSIIKNNGQM
;
A
#
# COMPACT_ATOMS: atom_id res chain seq x y z
N MET A 1 -0.32 -4.30 -2.29
CA MET A 1 0.23 -3.61 -3.46
C MET A 1 -0.38 -2.22 -3.56
N LEU A 2 0.45 -1.20 -3.61
CA LEU A 2 0.06 0.19 -3.72
C LEU A 2 0.50 0.70 -5.09
N ILE A 3 -0.44 1.22 -5.87
CA ILE A 3 -0.19 1.87 -7.15
C ILE A 3 -0.51 3.35 -6.96
N ILE A 4 0.41 4.21 -7.34
CA ILE A 4 0.27 5.67 -7.29
C ILE A 4 0.42 6.17 -8.74
N GLU A 5 -0.68 6.56 -9.35
CA GLU A 5 -0.69 7.16 -10.70
C GLU A 5 -0.72 8.68 -10.55
N SER A 6 -0.01 9.44 -11.41
CA SER A 6 -0.17 10.89 -11.42
C SER A 6 -1.35 11.29 -12.33
N TRP A 7 -2.07 12.37 -12.00
CA TRP A 7 -2.93 13.03 -12.98
C TRP A 7 -2.14 14.17 -13.61
N ALA A 8 -1.38 13.89 -14.65
CA ALA A 8 -0.86 14.95 -15.52
C ALA A 8 -1.72 15.04 -16.79
N ASP A 9 -2.99 15.44 -16.64
CA ASP A 9 -3.76 15.94 -17.78
C ASP A 9 -3.23 17.36 -18.08
N SER A 10 -2.33 17.45 -19.07
CA SER A 10 -1.70 18.67 -19.62
C SER A 10 -0.79 19.49 -18.67
N ASP A 11 0.52 19.47 -18.97
CA ASP A 11 1.64 20.27 -18.42
C ASP A 11 1.92 20.20 -16.90
N PRO A 12 2.91 19.41 -16.45
CA PRO A 12 3.54 19.64 -15.15
C PRO A 12 4.61 20.74 -15.33
N CYS A 13 4.30 21.96 -14.90
CA CYS A 13 5.30 23.00 -14.69
C CYS A 13 6.38 22.43 -13.73
N GLU A 14 7.64 22.37 -14.18
CA GLU A 14 8.83 21.76 -13.53
C GLU A 14 9.05 22.16 -12.05
N ILE A 15 8.32 23.17 -11.57
CA ILE A 15 8.33 23.68 -10.20
C ILE A 15 7.58 22.73 -9.23
N TYR A 16 6.54 22.02 -9.68
CA TYR A 16 5.74 21.13 -8.83
C TYR A 16 6.36 19.73 -8.63
N GLU A 17 7.22 19.28 -9.56
CA GLU A 17 7.89 17.97 -9.48
C GLU A 17 8.90 17.89 -8.33
N LYS A 18 9.49 19.02 -7.89
CA LYS A 18 10.49 19.01 -6.81
C LYS A 18 9.89 18.95 -5.40
N GLU A 19 8.73 19.56 -5.18
CA GLU A 19 8.10 19.62 -3.85
C GLU A 19 7.15 18.43 -3.57
N ASN A 20 6.68 17.74 -4.61
CA ASN A 20 5.76 16.59 -4.50
C ASN A 20 6.37 15.27 -4.97
N GLN A 21 7.69 15.09 -4.79
CA GLN A 21 8.31 13.79 -5.01
C GLN A 21 7.75 12.76 -4.02
N LEU A 22 7.38 11.59 -4.55
CA LEU A 22 6.97 10.45 -3.74
C LEU A 22 8.16 9.98 -2.91
N ASN A 23 8.06 10.11 -1.58
CA ASN A 23 9.04 9.56 -0.66
C ASN A 23 8.62 8.13 -0.27
N GLU A 24 9.25 7.15 -0.89
CA GLU A 24 8.91 5.73 -0.72
C GLU A 24 8.99 5.28 0.74
N ASN A 25 9.98 5.77 1.51
CA ASN A 25 10.13 5.44 2.94
C ASN A 25 8.96 5.99 3.78
N GLU A 26 8.52 7.21 3.49
CA GLU A 26 7.37 7.79 4.19
C GLU A 26 6.07 7.06 3.85
N ILE A 27 5.89 6.69 2.58
CA ILE A 27 4.75 5.90 2.12
C ILE A 27 4.77 4.54 2.80
N GLU A 28 5.92 3.86 2.86
CA GLU A 28 6.05 2.57 3.54
C GLU A 28 5.70 2.68 5.03
N ASN A 29 6.21 3.71 5.73
CA ASN A 29 5.92 3.93 7.14
C ASN A 29 4.42 4.17 7.40
N LEU A 30 3.78 5.01 6.57
CA LEU A 30 2.35 5.29 6.66
C LEU A 30 1.50 4.03 6.41
N VAL A 31 1.81 3.28 5.34
CA VAL A 31 1.13 2.02 5.04
C VAL A 31 1.32 1.01 6.16
N SER A 32 2.53 0.87 6.68
CA SER A 32 2.85 -0.03 7.79
C SER A 32 2.04 0.34 9.03
N LYS A 33 1.93 1.63 9.35
CA LYS A 33 1.11 2.12 10.46
C LYS A 33 -0.37 1.77 10.26
N CYS A 34 -0.96 2.05 9.09
CA CYS A 34 -2.37 1.70 8.81
C CYS A 34 -2.64 0.19 8.91
N ILE A 35 -1.69 -0.64 8.50
CA ILE A 35 -1.79 -2.10 8.64
C ILE A 35 -1.78 -2.49 10.12
N LEU A 36 -0.83 -1.97 10.89
CA LEU A 36 -0.71 -2.28 12.32
C LEU A 36 -1.93 -1.79 13.10
N ASP A 37 -2.38 -0.56 12.89
CA ASP A 37 -3.53 0.02 13.60
C ASP A 37 -4.82 -0.84 13.42
N GLU A 38 -5.04 -1.45 12.25
CA GLU A 38 -6.23 -2.30 12.01
C GLU A 38 -6.02 -3.76 12.46
N LEU A 39 -4.79 -4.27 12.47
CA LEU A 39 -4.46 -5.65 12.84
C LEU A 39 -4.22 -5.84 14.35
N ASP A 40 -3.68 -4.85 15.06
CA ASP A 40 -3.34 -4.94 16.49
C ASP A 40 -4.60 -5.09 17.37
N GLU A 41 -5.76 -4.73 16.84
CA GLU A 41 -7.04 -4.87 17.56
C GLU A 41 -7.68 -6.27 17.42
N LYS A 42 -7.23 -7.14 16.50
CA LYS A 42 -8.02 -8.32 16.08
C LYS A 42 -7.16 -9.54 15.72
N SER A 43 -7.44 -10.68 16.34
CA SER A 43 -6.96 -11.98 15.86
C SER A 43 -7.52 -12.28 14.46
N TYR A 44 -6.74 -12.94 13.60
CA TYR A 44 -7.20 -13.26 12.24
C TYR A 44 -8.51 -14.06 12.31
N ASN A 45 -9.55 -13.51 11.71
CA ASN A 45 -10.85 -14.15 11.56
C ASN A 45 -11.22 -14.09 10.09
N TYR A 46 -11.41 -15.25 9.47
CA TYR A 46 -11.75 -15.34 8.05
C TYR A 46 -12.97 -14.47 7.68
N ASN A 47 -14.01 -14.46 8.54
CA ASN A 47 -15.22 -13.66 8.30
C ASN A 47 -14.97 -12.15 8.37
N LEU A 48 -13.95 -11.73 9.14
CA LEU A 48 -13.54 -10.33 9.23
C LEU A 48 -12.46 -9.97 8.21
N SER A 49 -11.78 -10.95 7.60
CA SER A 49 -10.61 -10.71 6.75
C SER A 49 -10.90 -9.82 5.55
N ILE A 50 -12.08 -9.96 4.93
CA ILE A 50 -12.54 -9.10 3.83
C ILE A 50 -12.72 -7.67 4.31
N GLN A 51 -13.44 -7.48 5.42
CA GLN A 51 -13.70 -6.17 6.00
C GLN A 51 -12.40 -5.48 6.46
N LEU A 52 -11.48 -6.23 7.07
CA LEU A 52 -10.16 -5.75 7.47
C LEU A 52 -9.34 -5.31 6.27
N SER A 53 -9.31 -6.13 5.22
CA SER A 53 -8.60 -5.80 3.98
C SER A 53 -9.16 -4.52 3.33
N GLU A 54 -10.48 -4.36 3.32
CA GLU A 54 -11.13 -3.14 2.84
C GLU A 54 -10.84 -1.91 3.72
N ASN A 55 -10.88 -2.05 5.05
CA ASN A 55 -10.59 -0.97 5.99
C ASN A 55 -9.14 -0.50 5.84
N ILE A 56 -8.18 -1.42 5.79
CA ILE A 56 -6.76 -1.12 5.56
C ILE A 56 -6.61 -0.35 4.24
N ALA A 57 -7.24 -0.83 3.16
CA ALA A 57 -7.15 -0.15 1.86
C ALA A 57 -7.75 1.27 1.89
N LYS A 58 -8.90 1.44 2.54
CA LYS A 58 -9.59 2.75 2.69
C LYS A 58 -8.74 3.71 3.51
N ASN A 59 -8.17 3.26 4.62
CA ASN A 59 -7.33 4.07 5.50
C ASN A 59 -6.05 4.52 4.79
N ILE A 60 -5.32 3.59 4.16
CA ILE A 60 -4.12 3.92 3.37
C ILE A 60 -4.46 4.93 2.28
N ARG A 61 -5.54 4.70 1.53
CA ARG A 61 -5.95 5.59 0.45
C ARG A 61 -6.26 6.99 0.95
N ARG A 62 -6.98 7.12 2.07
CA ARG A 62 -7.33 8.40 2.68
C ARG A 62 -6.07 9.18 3.06
N GLU A 63 -5.19 8.57 3.85
CA GLU A 63 -3.96 9.20 4.35
C GLU A 63 -3.02 9.63 3.21
N LEU A 64 -2.86 8.78 2.19
CA LEU A 64 -2.03 9.10 1.03
C LEU A 64 -2.67 10.16 0.13
N ALA A 65 -3.99 10.15 -0.08
CA ALA A 65 -4.66 11.16 -0.90
C ALA A 65 -4.62 12.55 -0.25
N GLU A 66 -4.64 12.63 1.08
CA GLU A 66 -4.46 13.90 1.81
C GLU A 66 -3.06 14.48 1.63
N LYS A 67 -2.03 13.62 1.62
CA LYS A 67 -0.62 14.01 1.48
C LYS A 67 -0.20 14.25 0.03
N TYR A 68 -0.68 13.44 -0.90
CA TYR A 68 -0.28 13.41 -2.31
C TYR A 68 -1.44 13.80 -3.22
N LYS A 69 -1.97 15.01 -3.04
CA LYS A 69 -3.22 15.50 -3.68
C LYS A 69 -3.22 15.49 -5.22
N PHE A 70 -2.03 15.49 -5.83
CA PHE A 70 -1.85 15.50 -7.29
C PHE A 70 -1.77 14.08 -7.89
N TYR A 71 -1.84 13.05 -7.04
CA TYR A 71 -1.74 11.67 -7.45
C TYR A 71 -3.08 10.94 -7.24
N LYS A 72 -3.42 10.10 -8.21
CA LYS A 72 -4.42 9.05 -8.05
C LYS A 72 -3.81 7.92 -7.23
N ILE A 73 -4.39 7.67 -6.07
CA ILE A 73 -3.95 6.56 -5.21
C ILE A 73 -4.86 5.35 -5.44
N ILE A 74 -4.28 4.24 -5.88
CA ILE A 74 -4.91 2.94 -6.02
C ILE A 74 -4.28 1.98 -5.00
N VAL A 75 -5.09 1.49 -4.07
CA VAL A 75 -4.63 0.58 -3.02
C VAL A 75 -5.24 -0.80 -3.24
N GLN A 76 -4.40 -1.82 -3.32
CA GLN A 76 -4.81 -3.22 -3.39
C GLN A 76 -4.23 -3.98 -2.20
N THR A 77 -5.09 -4.49 -1.34
CA THR A 77 -4.72 -5.23 -0.13
C THR A 77 -4.94 -6.73 -0.33
N PHE A 78 -4.02 -7.52 0.21
CA PHE A 78 -4.13 -8.97 0.28
C PHE A 78 -3.91 -9.36 1.73
N LEU A 79 -4.90 -10.06 2.31
CA LEU A 79 -4.82 -10.56 3.67
C LEU A 79 -4.97 -12.08 3.63
N GLY A 80 -4.02 -12.77 4.24
CA GLY A 80 -4.01 -14.23 4.32
C GLY A 80 -3.52 -14.68 5.69
N GLN A 81 -3.97 -15.87 6.10
CA GLN A 81 -3.43 -16.55 7.26
C GLN A 81 -2.26 -17.42 6.85
N MET A 82 -1.13 -17.28 7.54
CA MET A 82 -0.04 -18.25 7.45
C MET A 82 -0.28 -19.36 8.48
N SER A 83 -0.16 -20.62 8.06
CA SER A 83 -0.16 -21.74 9.01
C SER A 83 1.20 -21.80 9.72
N ASN A 84 1.19 -22.11 11.02
CA ASN A 84 2.39 -22.16 11.88
C ASN A 84 3.38 -23.27 11.49
N GLU A 85 3.06 -24.13 10.53
CA GLU A 85 3.85 -25.33 10.27
C GLU A 85 5.17 -25.04 9.54
N ASN A 86 5.42 -23.82 9.05
CA ASN A 86 6.61 -23.54 8.22
C ASN A 86 6.87 -22.03 7.98
N LEU A 87 7.03 -21.22 9.05
CA LEU A 87 7.32 -19.78 8.93
C LEU A 87 8.58 -19.48 8.07
N ASP A 88 9.59 -20.34 8.13
CA ASP A 88 10.86 -20.15 7.40
C ASP A 88 10.80 -20.54 5.90
N SER A 89 9.74 -21.23 5.45
CA SER A 89 9.65 -21.72 4.06
C SER A 89 8.50 -21.13 3.25
N TYR A 90 7.66 -20.28 3.83
CA TYR A 90 6.57 -19.64 3.10
C TYR A 90 7.06 -18.44 2.29
N ASN A 91 7.42 -18.68 1.02
CA ASN A 91 7.73 -17.65 0.04
C ASN A 91 6.47 -17.19 -0.69
N PHE A 92 5.75 -16.20 -0.15
CA PHE A 92 4.70 -15.51 -0.90
C PHE A 92 5.33 -14.52 -1.88
N LYS A 93 5.07 -14.72 -3.17
CA LYS A 93 5.47 -13.79 -4.22
C LYS A 93 4.24 -13.36 -5.00
N LEU A 94 4.04 -12.06 -5.09
CA LEU A 94 3.00 -11.45 -5.91
C LEU A 94 3.64 -10.76 -7.11
N TYR A 95 3.29 -11.21 -8.30
CA TYR A 95 3.72 -10.61 -9.56
C TYR A 95 2.56 -9.83 -10.15
N ALA A 96 2.81 -8.59 -10.54
CA ALA A 96 1.90 -7.79 -11.32
C ALA A 96 2.67 -7.03 -12.39
N SER A 97 2.03 -6.85 -13.55
CA SER A 97 2.56 -6.11 -14.68
C SER A 97 1.59 -5.00 -15.03
N TYR A 98 2.14 -3.81 -15.22
CA TYR A 98 1.37 -2.60 -15.47
C TYR A 98 1.96 -1.82 -16.63
N HIS A 99 1.11 -1.11 -17.35
CA HIS A 99 1.51 -0.14 -18.36
C HIS A 99 1.37 1.25 -17.75
N PHE A 100 2.47 1.76 -17.19
CA PHE A 100 2.54 3.05 -16.51
C PHE A 100 3.53 3.99 -17.20
N ASP A 101 3.34 5.30 -17.03
CA ASP A 101 4.38 6.27 -17.36
C ASP A 101 5.45 6.22 -16.27
N GLN A 102 6.64 5.73 -16.62
CA GLN A 102 7.76 5.52 -15.68
C GLN A 102 8.27 6.81 -15.03
N ARG A 103 7.97 7.97 -15.62
CA ARG A 103 8.38 9.27 -15.09
C ARG A 103 7.48 9.72 -13.96
N THR A 104 6.17 9.48 -14.08
CA THR A 104 5.16 10.06 -13.20
C THR A 104 4.50 9.07 -12.26
N ASP A 105 4.46 7.79 -12.63
CA ASP A 105 3.77 6.76 -11.88
C ASP A 105 4.75 5.92 -11.07
N LYS A 106 4.30 5.45 -9.89
CA LYS A 106 5.08 4.55 -9.03
C LYS A 106 4.22 3.40 -8.52
N CYS A 107 4.85 2.26 -8.33
CA CYS A 107 4.24 1.08 -7.73
C CYS A 107 5.11 0.62 -6.56
N LEU A 108 4.50 0.50 -5.39
CA LEU A 108 5.13 -0.01 -4.18
C LEU A 108 4.46 -1.30 -3.74
N SER A 109 5.27 -2.32 -3.46
CA SER A 109 4.79 -3.57 -2.87
C SER A 109 5.30 -3.67 -1.44
N ILE A 110 4.37 -3.62 -0.48
CA ILE A 110 4.67 -3.72 0.94
C ILE A 110 4.03 -5.00 1.45
N ILE A 111 4.86 -5.85 2.06
CA ILE A 111 4.46 -7.12 2.67
C ILE A 111 4.81 -7.01 4.15
N LYS A 112 3.82 -7.20 5.02
CA LYS A 112 4.01 -7.27 6.48
C LYS A 112 3.40 -8.57 6.97
N ASN A 113 4.14 -9.25 7.83
CA ASN A 113 3.65 -10.40 8.56
C ASN A 113 3.32 -9.92 9.97
N ASN A 114 2.13 -10.25 10.48
CA ASN A 114 1.71 -9.90 11.84
C ASN A 114 2.39 -10.79 12.89
N GLY A 115 3.65 -11.16 12.67
CA GLY A 115 4.40 -12.06 13.53
C GLY A 115 4.38 -11.54 14.95
N GLN A 116 3.56 -12.14 15.80
CA GLN A 116 3.86 -12.20 17.22
C GLN A 116 5.28 -12.78 17.29
N MET A 117 6.23 -11.98 17.79
CA MET A 117 7.45 -12.52 18.35
C MET A 117 7.11 -13.43 19.53
#